data_AF-V4QX49-F1
#
_entry.id   AF-V4QX49-F1
#
_cell.length_a   1.000
_cell.length_b   1.000
_cell.length_c   1.000
_cell.angle_alpha   90.00
_cell.angle_beta   90.00
_cell.angle_gamma   90.00
#
_symmetry.space_group_name_H-M   'P 1'
#
loop_
_entity.id
_entity.type
_entity.pdbx_description
1 polymer ?
#
loop_
_entity_poly.entity_id
_entity_poly.type
_entity_poly.pdbx_seq_one_letter_code
_entity_poly.pdbx_strand_id
1 'polypeptide(L)'
;MADITYHIFDNNTGEEIYLSNDFRFLDTPQPEHHINDENMRDRFGGPAIVNRVETAADGSINLYVDGTEERVNSDNQEGDQAYRRS
;
A
#
# COMPACT_ATOMS: atom_id res chain seq x y z
N MET A 1 -6.37 16.54 19.63
CA MET A 1 -6.62 15.19 19.07
C MET A 1 -5.71 14.24 19.83
N ALA A 2 -6.18 13.07 20.23
CA ALA A 2 -5.28 12.09 20.84
C ALA A 2 -4.32 11.61 19.76
N ASP A 3 -3.01 11.61 20.04
CA ASP A 3 -2.01 11.04 19.16
C ASP A 3 -2.22 9.52 19.14
N ILE A 4 -2.69 9.00 17.99
CA ILE A 4 -2.83 7.57 17.76
C ILE A 4 -1.49 7.06 17.23
N THR A 5 -0.90 6.09 17.93
CA THR A 5 0.27 5.37 17.44
C THR A 5 -0.17 4.31 16.44
N TYR A 6 0.46 4.29 15.27
CA TYR A 6 0.23 3.30 14.23
C TYR A 6 1.45 2.39 14.09
N HIS A 7 1.20 1.08 14.07
CA HIS A 7 2.17 0.05 13.72
C HIS A 7 1.74 -0.62 12.43
N ILE A 8 2.63 -0.73 11.45
CA ILE A 8 2.31 -1.30 10.15
C ILE A 8 3.05 -2.62 10.03
N PHE A 9 2.36 -3.67 9.59
CA PHE A 9 2.89 -5.01 9.47
C PHE A 9 2.66 -5.53 8.07
N ASP A 10 3.67 -6.21 7.52
CA ASP A 10 3.49 -7.08 6.38
C ASP A 10 2.49 -8.18 6.74
N ASN A 11 1.38 -8.27 6.02
CA ASN A 11 0.34 -9.26 6.31
C ASN A 11 0.80 -10.71 6.08
N ASN A 12 1.79 -10.92 5.20
CA ASN A 12 2.30 -12.25 4.86
C ASN A 12 3.41 -12.70 5.81
N THR A 13 4.32 -11.79 6.17
CA THR A 13 5.49 -12.14 7.00
C THR A 13 5.31 -11.80 8.48
N GLY A 14 4.40 -10.88 8.81
CA GLY A 14 4.24 -10.34 10.16
C GLY A 14 5.34 -9.38 10.59
N GLU A 15 6.25 -9.01 9.69
CA GLU A 15 7.32 -8.04 9.97
C GLU A 15 6.77 -6.63 10.08
N GLU A 16 7.26 -5.86 11.04
CA GLU A 16 6.92 -4.44 11.17
C GLU A 16 7.59 -3.63 10.05
N ILE A 17 6.83 -2.74 9.43
CA ILE A 17 7.22 -1.84 8.35
C ILE A 17 7.11 -0.41 8.86
N TYR A 18 8.14 0.39 8.58
CA TYR A 18 8.16 1.81 8.92
C TYR A 18 7.87 2.63 7.66
N LEU A 19 6.88 3.53 7.76
CA LEU A 19 6.56 4.50 6.71
C LEU A 19 7.63 5.60 6.65
N SER A 20 7.64 6.38 5.57
CA SER A 20 8.50 7.55 5.48
C SER A 20 8.18 8.58 6.58
N ASN A 21 9.19 9.38 6.95
CA ASN A 21 9.05 10.38 8.02
C ASN A 21 7.98 11.44 7.73
N ASP A 22 7.65 11.64 6.46
CA ASP A 22 6.69 12.64 6.00
C ASP A 22 5.26 12.09 5.87
N PHE A 23 5.07 10.76 5.93
CA PHE A 23 3.76 10.15 5.78
C PHE A 23 2.85 10.45 6.98
N ARG A 24 1.61 10.86 6.72
CA ARG A 24 0.59 11.06 7.74
C ARG A 24 -0.76 10.52 7.27
N PHE A 25 -1.46 9.82 8.15
CA PHE A 25 -2.86 9.48 7.94
C PHE A 25 -3.72 10.73 8.17
N LEU A 26 -4.62 11.04 7.23
CA LEU A 26 -5.61 12.12 7.37
C LEU A 26 -6.76 11.72 8.29
N ASP A 27 -7.12 10.44 8.26
CA ASP A 27 -8.17 9.80 9.04
C ASP A 27 -7.72 8.39 9.45
N THR A 28 -8.38 7.79 10.44
CA THR A 28 -8.07 6.42 10.85
C THR A 28 -8.27 5.44 9.68
N PRO A 29 -7.20 4.76 9.22
CA PRO A 29 -7.28 3.85 8.09
C PRO A 29 -8.23 2.68 8.36
N GLN A 30 -8.85 2.20 7.29
CA GLN A 30 -9.78 1.07 7.26
C GLN A 30 -9.24 0.00 6.32
N PRO A 31 -9.76 -1.24 6.36
CA PRO A 31 -9.53 -2.20 5.30
C PRO A 31 -9.78 -1.57 3.92
N GLU A 32 -9.03 -2.01 2.92
CA GLU A 32 -8.99 -1.49 1.56
C GLU A 32 -8.42 -0.06 1.39
N HIS A 33 -7.94 0.58 2.46
CA HIS A 33 -7.23 1.86 2.33
C HIS A 33 -5.86 1.64 1.67
N HIS A 34 -5.59 2.38 0.59
CA HIS A 34 -4.30 2.39 -0.08
C HIS A 34 -3.31 3.33 0.62
N ILE A 35 -2.14 2.81 0.96
CA ILE A 35 -1.00 3.53 1.50
C ILE A 35 0.00 3.75 0.37
N ASN A 36 0.03 4.96 -0.16
CA ASN A 36 0.97 5.38 -1.19
C ASN A 36 2.17 6.08 -0.54
N ASP A 37 3.07 5.29 0.03
CA ASP A 37 4.29 5.73 0.71
C ASP A 37 5.53 5.22 -0.03
N GLU A 38 6.65 5.95 0.03
CA GLU A 38 7.89 5.54 -0.65
C GLU A 38 8.48 4.24 -0.11
N ASN A 39 8.44 3.99 1.21
CA ASN A 39 8.97 2.77 1.80
C ASN A 39 8.09 1.57 1.44
N MET A 40 6.77 1.79 1.29
CA MET A 40 5.86 0.75 0.79
C MET A 40 6.18 0.40 -0.65
N ARG A 41 6.45 1.41 -1.50
CA ARG A 41 6.82 1.21 -2.90
C ARG A 41 8.16 0.50 -3.07
N ASP A 42 9.15 0.84 -2.25
CA ASP A 42 10.46 0.16 -2.25
C ASP A 42 10.32 -1.32 -1.84
N ARG A 43 9.51 -1.60 -0.82
CA ARG A 43 9.30 -2.97 -0.32
C ARG A 43 8.44 -3.83 -1.25
N PHE A 44 7.32 -3.30 -1.73
CA PHE A 44 6.30 -4.06 -2.44
C PHE A 44 6.28 -3.84 -3.96
N GLY A 45 7.09 -2.92 -4.48
CA GLY A 45 7.07 -2.53 -5.89
C GLY A 45 5.89 -1.63 -6.28
N GLY A 46 5.09 -1.18 -5.31
CA GLY A 46 3.89 -0.37 -5.52
C GLY A 46 3.26 0.09 -4.20
N PRO A 47 2.10 0.77 -4.23
CA PRO A 47 1.35 1.09 -3.02
C PRO A 47 1.00 -0.17 -2.23
N ALA A 48 0.79 -0.03 -0.92
CA ALA A 48 0.25 -1.11 -0.10
C ALA A 48 -1.25 -0.91 0.12
N ILE A 49 -2.00 -2.00 0.32
CA ILE A 49 -3.41 -1.96 0.72
C ILE A 49 -3.55 -2.51 2.14
N VAL A 50 -4.33 -1.82 2.97
CA VAL A 50 -4.67 -2.31 4.31
C VAL A 50 -5.61 -3.50 4.18
N ASN A 51 -5.19 -4.67 4.64
CA ASN A 51 -6.00 -5.88 4.66
C ASN A 51 -6.84 -5.93 5.94
N ARG A 52 -6.21 -5.61 7.09
CA ARG A 52 -6.83 -5.70 8.41
C ARG A 52 -6.35 -4.60 9.34
N VAL A 53 -7.26 -4.14 10.20
CA VAL A 53 -6.99 -3.13 11.24
C VAL A 53 -7.33 -3.74 12.60
N GLU A 54 -6.41 -3.66 13.55
CA GLU A 54 -6.61 -4.15 14.91
C GLU A 54 -6.23 -3.07 15.92
N THR A 55 -7.06 -2.91 16.96
CA THR A 55 -6.73 -2.04 18.10
C THR A 55 -6.02 -2.88 19.15
N ALA A 56 -4.78 -2.52 19.47
CA ALA A 56 -4.01 -3.16 20.51
C ALA A 56 -4.49 -2.75 21.91
N ALA A 57 -4.10 -3.52 22.93
CA ALA A 57 -4.51 -3.29 24.31
C ALA A 57 -4.00 -1.96 24.90
N ASP A 58 -2.93 -1.41 24.34
CA ASP A 58 -2.35 -0.10 24.71
C ASP A 58 -3.02 1.08 23.97
N GLY A 59 -3.99 0.79 23.10
CA GLY A 59 -4.71 1.79 22.30
C GLY A 59 -4.03 2.16 20.98
N SER A 60 -2.88 1.56 20.65
CA SER A 60 -2.28 1.69 19.32
C SER A 60 -3.11 0.94 18.26
N ILE A 61 -2.90 1.30 16.99
CA ILE A 61 -3.56 0.66 15.85
C ILE A 61 -2.53 -0.11 15.03
N ASN A 62 -2.74 -1.41 14.94
CA ASN A 62 -1.96 -2.32 14.09
C ASN A 62 -2.64 -2.42 12.71
N LEU A 63 -1.88 -2.14 11.66
CA LEU A 63 -2.31 -2.21 10.27
C LEU A 63 -1.57 -3.34 9.58
N TYR A 64 -2.30 -4.34 9.11
CA TYR A 64 -1.73 -5.41 8.30
C TYR A 64 -1.94 -5.07 6.83
N VAL A 65 -0.86 -5.00 6.07
CA VAL A 65 -0.86 -4.52 4.70
C VAL A 65 -0.30 -5.55 3.73
N ASP A 66 -0.82 -5.53 2.50
CA ASP A 66 -0.29 -6.30 1.37
C ASP A 66 0.19 -5.33 0.28
N GLY A 67 1.23 -5.73 -0.44
CA GLY A 67 1.62 -5.04 -1.67
C GLY A 67 0.51 -5.09 -2.70
N THR A 68 0.21 -3.97 -3.35
CA THR A 68 -0.64 -3.97 -4.54
C THR A 68 0.25 -4.07 -5.78
N GLU A 69 -0.07 -5.00 -6.66
CA GLU A 69 0.50 -4.97 -8.01
C GLU A 69 -0.02 -3.70 -8.69
N GLU A 70 0.86 -2.72 -8.89
CA GLU A 70 0.57 -1.66 -9.85
C GLU A 70 0.56 -2.36 -11.21
N ARG A 71 -0.64 -2.71 -11.70
CA ARG A 71 -0.82 -3.05 -13.11
C ARG A 71 -0.47 -1.81 -13.91
N VAL A 72 0.82 -1.62 -14.18
CA VAL A 72 1.29 -0.84 -15.32
C VAL A 72 0.63 -1.50 -16.51
N ASN A 73 -0.42 -0.87 -17.02
CA ASN A 73 -0.95 -1.14 -18.35
C ASN A 73 0.17 -0.77 -19.34
N SER A 74 1.17 -1.62 -19.47
CA SER A 74 2.15 -1.57 -20.56
C SER A 74 1.53 -2.02 -21.89
N ASP A 75 0.21 -2.28 -21.91
CA ASP A 75 -0.57 -2.61 -23.11
C ASP A 75 -0.87 -1.42 -24.03
N ASN A 76 -0.22 -0.27 -23.82
CA ASN A 76 -0.14 0.79 -24.85
C ASN A 76 1.12 0.67 -25.72
N GLN A 77 1.84 -0.46 -25.66
CA GLN A 77 2.90 -0.81 -26.60
C GLN A 77 2.48 -1.97 -27.52
N GLU A 78 1.41 -1.83 -28.33
CA GLU A 78 1.25 -2.63 -29.56
C GLU A 78 0.20 -1.98 -30.49
N GLY A 79 0.52 -0.78 -30.99
CA GLY A 79 -0.20 -0.14 -32.11
C GLY A 79 0.55 -0.19 -33.45
N ASP A 80 1.70 -0.87 -33.51
CA ASP A 80 2.51 -1.00 -34.72
C ASP A 80 2.26 -2.37 -35.41
N GLN A 81 1.01 -2.62 -35.78
CA GLN A 81 0.65 -3.68 -36.73
C GLN A 81 -0.48 -3.24 -37.66
N ALA A 82 -0.21 -2.22 -38.47
CA ALA A 82 -0.96 -1.99 -39.72
C ALA A 82 -0.12 -2.40 -40.93
N TYR A 83 0.32 -3.67 -40.95
CA TYR A 83 0.72 -4.31 -42.21
C TYR A 83 -0.51 -4.88 -42.91
N ARG A 84 -0.75 -4.40 -44.14
CA ARG A 84 -1.48 -5.04 -45.25
C ARG A 84 -3.00 -5.21 -45.13
N ARG A 85 -3.73 -4.36 -45.86
CA ARG A 85 -4.54 -4.72 -47.07
C ARG A 85 -5.55 -3.62 -47.38
N SER A 86 -5.36 -2.93 -48.50
CA SER A 86 -6.35 -2.64 -49.59
C SER A 86 -5.71 -1.66 -50.56
#